data_AF-A0A941VD20-F1
#
_entry.id   AF-A0A941VD20-F1
#
_cell.length_a   1.000
_cell.length_b   1.000
_cell.length_c   1.000
_cell.angle_alpha   90.00
_cell.angle_beta   90.00
_cell.angle_gamma   90.00
#
_symmetry.space_group_name_H-M   'P 1'
#
loop_
_entity.id
_entity.type
_entity.pdbx_description
1 polymer ?
#
loop_
_entity_poly.entity_id
_entity_poly.type
_entity_poly.pdbx_seq_one_letter_code
_entity_poly.pdbx_strand_id
1 'polypeptide(L)'
;MLGVLIIRKDLKKEDIVGTLGFFGFIGNLLKITAFTMIGFGFAEYGLLLLLMTAAVIIGTSVGKRVLSGFDEKTFLIVFNIMLIALALKLIVIDGLRALFGD
;
A
#
# COMPACT_ATOMS: atom_id res chain seq x y z
N MET A 1 -6.86 3.75 0.03
CA MET A 1 -7.71 4.89 -0.40
C MET A 1 -7.12 6.28 -0.11
N LEU A 2 -5.79 6.42 0.12
CA LEU A 2 -5.17 7.75 0.24
C LEU A 2 -4.66 8.29 -1.11
N GLY A 3 -4.45 7.42 -2.10
CA GLY A 3 -3.88 7.78 -3.40
C GLY A 3 -4.69 8.79 -4.21
N VAL A 4 -6.02 8.78 -4.09
CA VAL A 4 -6.91 9.77 -4.73
C VAL A 4 -6.73 11.16 -4.10
N LEU A 5 -6.49 11.26 -2.79
CA LEU A 5 -6.32 12.53 -2.09
C LEU A 5 -4.94 13.16 -2.34
N ILE A 6 -3.94 12.34 -2.67
CA ILE A 6 -2.55 12.75 -2.91
C ILE A 6 -2.34 13.18 -4.38
N ILE A 7 -3.24 12.85 -5.30
CA ILE A 7 -3.13 13.29 -6.69
C ILE A 7 -3.39 14.81 -6.79
N ARG A 8 -2.32 15.56 -7.06
CA ARG A 8 -2.36 16.94 -7.52
C ARG A 8 -1.53 17.03 -8.80
N LYS A 9 -1.97 17.87 -9.76
CA LYS A 9 -1.34 18.02 -11.08
C LYS A 9 0.14 18.47 -11.06
N ASP A 10 0.63 18.92 -9.91
CA ASP A 10 1.97 19.46 -9.71
C ASP A 10 2.95 18.48 -9.04
N LEU A 11 2.49 17.28 -8.66
CA LEU A 11 3.30 16.32 -7.92
C LEU A 11 4.00 15.33 -8.84
N LYS A 12 5.29 15.12 -8.59
CA LYS A 12 6.07 14.11 -9.29
C LYS A 12 5.61 12.72 -8.90
N LYS A 13 5.80 11.75 -9.82
CA LYS A 13 5.49 10.34 -9.58
C LYS A 13 6.17 9.78 -8.33
N GLU A 14 7.39 10.23 -8.01
CA GLU A 14 8.10 9.81 -6.80
C GLU A 14 7.43 10.31 -5.52
N ASP A 15 6.88 11.53 -5.52
CA ASP A 15 6.25 12.13 -4.33
C ASP A 15 4.95 11.40 -3.98
N ILE A 16 4.18 11.02 -5.00
CA ILE A 16 2.93 10.24 -4.83
C ILE A 16 3.25 8.88 -4.20
N VAL A 17 4.22 8.14 -4.77
CA VAL A 17 4.60 6.81 -4.27
C VAL A 17 5.26 6.90 -2.89
N GLY A 18 6.11 7.89 -2.66
CA GLY A 18 6.77 8.13 -1.37
C GLY A 18 5.76 8.41 -0.26
N THR A 19 4.79 9.28 -0.52
CA THR A 19 3.72 9.61 0.44
C THR A 19 2.87 8.39 0.78
N LEU A 20 2.48 7.60 -0.23
CA LEU A 20 1.74 6.36 -0.03
C LEU A 20 2.53 5.32 0.78
N GLY A 21 3.82 5.18 0.49
CA GLY A 21 4.73 4.32 1.25
C GLY A 21 4.84 4.74 2.71
N PHE A 22 4.96 6.05 2.97
CA PHE A 22 5.02 6.60 4.32
C PHE A 22 3.75 6.35 5.13
N PHE A 23 2.57 6.60 4.54
CA PHE A 23 1.30 6.26 5.20
C PHE A 23 1.15 4.75 5.45
N GLY A 24 1.61 3.91 4.51
CA GLY A 24 1.66 2.46 4.69
C GLY A 24 2.58 2.05 5.85
N PHE A 25 3.74 2.68 5.97
CA PHE A 25 4.68 2.45 7.07
C PHE A 25 4.08 2.84 8.42
N ILE A 26 3.50 4.04 8.54
CA ILE A 26 2.79 4.47 9.76
C ILE A 26 1.66 3.50 10.11
N GLY A 27 0.88 3.07 9.11
CA GLY A 27 -0.20 2.11 9.33
C GLY A 27 0.30 0.76 9.89
N ASN A 28 1.44 0.28 9.44
CA ASN A 28 2.06 -0.93 9.99
C ASN A 28 2.64 -0.70 11.39
N LEU A 29 3.27 0.44 11.65
CA LEU A 29 3.72 0.80 13.00
C LEU A 29 2.56 0.83 13.99
N LEU A 30 1.43 1.44 13.61
CA LEU A 30 0.25 1.48 14.45
C LEU A 30 -0.31 0.08 14.74
N LYS A 31 -0.32 -0.82 13.74
CA LYS A 31 -0.70 -2.23 13.96
C LYS A 31 0.21 -2.92 14.95
N ILE A 32 1.53 -2.77 14.83
CA ILE A 32 2.49 -3.38 15.76
C ILE A 32 2.19 -2.89 17.17
N THR A 33 2.04 -1.58 17.37
CA THR A 33 1.70 -1.01 18.68
C THR A 33 0.36 -1.55 19.23
N ALA A 34 -0.69 -1.56 18.40
CA ALA A 34 -2.02 -2.02 18.81
C ALA A 34 -2.02 -3.50 19.21
N PHE A 35 -1.44 -4.37 18.40
CA PHE A 35 -1.37 -5.81 18.69
C PHE A 35 -0.43 -6.11 19.87
N THR A 36 0.64 -5.33 20.05
CA THR A 36 1.51 -5.46 21.24
C THR A 36 0.72 -5.11 22.50
N MET A 37 -0.10 -4.05 22.46
CA MET A 37 -0.96 -3.64 23.58
C MET A 37 -2.02 -4.70 23.93
N ILE A 38 -2.48 -5.48 22.94
CA ILE A 38 -3.41 -6.61 23.12
C ILE A 38 -2.68 -7.87 23.64
N GLY A 39 -1.35 -7.84 23.76
CA GLY A 39 -0.54 -8.96 24.26
C GLY A 39 -0.13 -9.97 23.19
N PHE A 40 -0.14 -9.58 21.91
CA PHE A 40 0.26 -10.47 20.81
C PHE A 40 1.78 -10.76 20.85
N GLY A 41 2.14 -12.04 20.90
CA GLY A 41 3.52 -12.51 20.94
C GLY A 41 4.19 -12.49 19.56
N PHE A 42 4.79 -11.37 19.18
CA PHE A 42 5.53 -11.26 17.91
C PHE A 42 6.79 -12.14 17.82
N ALA A 43 7.30 -12.62 18.95
CA ALA A 43 8.53 -13.41 19.02
C ALA A 43 8.42 -14.74 18.25
N GLU A 44 7.27 -15.42 18.30
CA GLU A 44 7.05 -16.70 17.58
C GLU A 44 7.05 -16.51 16.05
N TYR A 45 6.71 -15.31 15.59
CA TYR A 45 6.67 -14.95 14.17
C TYR A 45 7.90 -14.16 13.73
N GLY A 46 8.95 -14.07 14.56
CA GLY A 46 10.14 -13.28 14.29
C GLY A 46 10.81 -13.63 12.95
N LEU A 47 10.90 -14.92 12.63
CA LEU A 47 11.44 -15.37 11.34
C LEU A 47 10.56 -14.94 10.15
N LEU A 48 9.23 -15.03 10.30
CA LEU A 48 8.28 -14.62 9.27
C LEU A 48 8.34 -13.11 9.04
N LEU A 49 8.42 -12.32 10.12
CA LEU A 49 8.60 -10.87 10.07
C LEU A 49 9.92 -10.48 9.38
N LEU A 50 11.01 -11.20 9.65
CA LEU A 50 12.30 -10.98 9.00
C LEU A 50 12.20 -11.22 7.49
N LEU A 51 11.59 -12.33 7.07
CA LEU A 51 11.38 -12.65 5.66
C LEU A 51 10.48 -11.63 4.97
N MET A 52 9.38 -11.21 5.61
CA MET A 52 8.51 -10.15 5.08
C MET A 52 9.26 -8.82 4.96
N THR A 53 10.09 -8.47 5.94
CA THR A 53 10.90 -7.23 5.91
C THR A 53 11.88 -7.27 4.74
N ALA A 54 12.59 -8.38 4.55
CA ALA A 54 13.50 -8.56 3.42
C ALA A 54 12.76 -8.48 2.08
N ALA A 55 11.60 -9.14 1.97
CA ALA A 55 10.76 -9.09 0.78
C ALA A 55 10.29 -7.66 0.47
N VAL A 56 9.91 -6.87 1.48
CA VAL A 56 9.53 -5.46 1.30
C VAL A 56 10.71 -4.61 0.84
N ILE A 57 11.92 -4.80 1.39
CA ILE A 57 13.12 -4.06 0.96
C ILE A 57 13.44 -4.36 -0.51
N ILE A 58 13.44 -5.64 -0.89
CA ILE A 58 13.68 -6.07 -2.27
C ILE A 58 12.60 -5.53 -3.19
N GLY A 59 11.33 -5.69 -2.82
CA GLY A 59 10.18 -5.21 -3.59
C GLY A 59 10.19 -3.70 -3.78
N THR A 60 10.56 -2.93 -2.74
CA THR A 60 10.66 -1.47 -2.82
C THR A 60 11.80 -1.03 -3.75
N SER A 61 12.94 -1.72 -3.70
CA SER A 61 14.09 -1.42 -4.55
C SER A 61 13.79 -1.70 -6.03
N VAL A 62 13.17 -2.85 -6.31
CA VAL A 62 12.71 -3.22 -7.66
C VAL A 62 11.64 -2.24 -8.13
N GLY A 63 10.65 -1.94 -7.29
CA GLY A 63 9.58 -0.99 -7.57
C GLY A 63 10.09 0.40 -7.91
N LYS A 64 11.10 0.90 -7.18
CA LYS A 64 11.75 2.20 -7.46
C LYS A 64 12.42 2.21 -8.83
N ARG A 65 13.09 1.11 -9.21
CA ARG A 65 13.74 0.97 -10.52
C ARG A 65 12.71 0.92 -11.64
N VAL A 66 11.61 0.19 -11.46
CA VAL A 66 10.50 0.16 -12.40
C VAL A 66 9.88 1.55 -12.54
N LEU A 67 9.62 2.26 -11.44
CA LEU A 67 9.05 3.61 -11.42
C LEU A 67 9.93 4.63 -12.17
N SER A 68 11.25 4.51 -12.07
CA SER A 68 12.18 5.38 -12.78
C SER A 68 12.05 5.29 -14.30
N GLY A 69 11.61 4.14 -14.84
CA GLY A 69 11.42 3.91 -16.27
C GLY A 69 10.08 4.41 -16.86
N PHE A 70 9.12 4.82 -16.02
CA PHE A 70 7.83 5.33 -16.50
C PHE A 70 7.85 6.85 -16.74
N ASP A 71 7.28 7.33 -17.83
CA ASP A 71 6.98 8.76 -17.96
C ASP A 71 5.87 9.17 -16.96
N GLU A 72 5.86 10.43 -16.56
CA GLU A 72 4.91 10.98 -15.59
C GLU A 72 3.45 10.80 -16.05
N LYS A 73 3.20 10.96 -17.35
CA LYS A 73 1.87 10.76 -17.93
C LYS A 73 1.44 9.29 -17.89
N THR A 74 2.34 8.39 -18.25
CA THR A 74 2.07 6.94 -18.24
C THR A 74 1.85 6.45 -16.81
N PHE A 75 2.65 6.93 -15.85
CA PHE A 75 2.46 6.62 -14.43
C PHE A 75 1.07 7.03 -13.95
N LEU A 76 0.62 8.26 -14.25
CA LEU A 76 -0.71 8.71 -13.85
C LEU A 76 -1.84 7.90 -14.48
N ILE A 77 -1.71 7.51 -15.75
CA ILE A 77 -2.70 6.64 -16.42
C ILE A 77 -2.79 5.29 -15.71
N VAL A 78 -1.64 4.61 -15.52
CA VAL A 78 -1.59 3.30 -14.86
C VAL A 78 -2.10 3.38 -13.43
N PHE A 79 -1.72 4.44 -12.71
CA PHE A 79 -2.15 4.65 -11.34
C PHE A 79 -3.66 4.90 -11.24
N ASN A 80 -4.24 5.67 -12.17
CA ASN A 80 -5.69 5.90 -12.21
C ASN A 80 -6.45 4.60 -12.53
N ILE A 81 -5.94 3.79 -13.48
CA ILE A 81 -6.50 2.45 -13.75
C ILE A 81 -6.47 1.59 -12.48
N MET A 82 -5.35 1.60 -11.73
CA MET A 82 -5.28 0.91 -10.44
C MET A 82 -6.31 1.41 -9.44
N LEU A 83 -6.52 2.73 -9.34
CA LEU A 83 -7.52 3.30 -8.44
C LEU A 83 -8.94 2.88 -8.81
N ILE A 84 -9.28 2.88 -10.10
CA ILE A 84 -10.58 2.40 -10.60
C ILE A 84 -10.73 0.92 -10.26
N ALA A 85 -9.72 0.09 -10.50
CA ALA A 85 -9.75 -1.33 -10.16
C ALA A 85 -9.93 -1.57 -8.66
N LEU A 86 -9.22 -0.80 -7.81
CA LEU A 86 -9.36 -0.86 -6.36
C LEU A 86 -10.74 -0.42 -5.88
N ALA A 87 -11.30 0.64 -6.46
CA ALA A 87 -12.66 1.09 -6.16
C ALA A 87 -13.69 0.03 -6.56
N LEU A 88 -13.52 -0.60 -7.73
CA LEU A 88 -14.39 -1.67 -8.20
C LEU A 88 -14.29 -2.89 -7.29
N LYS A 89 -13.07 -3.29 -6.89
CA LYS A 89 -12.84 -4.37 -5.92
C LYS A 89 -13.54 -4.07 -4.59
N LEU A 90 -13.44 -2.83 -4.11
CA LEU A 90 -14.05 -2.45 -2.84
C LEU A 90 -15.58 -2.46 -2.90
N ILE A 91 -16.18 -1.97 -3.98
CA ILE A 91 -17.65 -1.96 -4.14
C ILE A 91 -18.19 -3.36 -4.43
N VAL A 92 -17.61 -4.06 -5.40
CA VAL A 92 -18.14 -5.32 -5.92
C VAL A 92 -17.77 -6.50 -5.05
N ILE A 93 -16.58 -6.54 -4.45
CA ILE A 93 -16.16 -7.67 -3.62
C ILE A 93 -16.41 -7.37 -2.15
N ASP A 94 -15.88 -6.27 -1.63
CA ASP A 94 -16.05 -5.97 -0.20
C ASP A 94 -17.49 -5.50 0.10
N GLY A 95 -18.08 -4.68 -0.77
CA GLY A 95 -19.47 -4.22 -0.64
C GLY A 95 -20.50 -5.33 -0.85
N LEU A 96 -20.29 -6.24 -1.81
CA LEU A 96 -21.17 -7.40 -1.99
C LEU A 96 -21.02 -8.40 -0.86
N ARG A 97 -19.81 -8.64 -0.34
CA ARG A 97 -19.59 -9.46 0.86
C ARG A 97 -20.24 -8.86 2.10
N ALA A 98 -20.27 -7.53 2.22
CA ALA A 98 -20.97 -6.85 3.31
C ALA A 98 -22.51 -6.92 3.18
N LEU A 99 -23.04 -7.18 1.98
CA LEU A 99 -24.48 -7.34 1.73
C LEU A 99 -24.95 -8.81 1.73
N PHE A 100 -24.08 -9.76 1.39
CA PHE A 100 -24.38 -11.20 1.30
C PHE A 100 -23.71 -12.05 2.39
N GLY A 101 -23.01 -11.45 3.35
CA GLY A 101 -22.34 -12.14 4.46
C GLY A 101 -22.91 -11.72 5.81
N ASP A 102 -23.45 -12.72 6.53
CA ASP A 102 -23.80 -12.71 7.96
C ASP A 102 -22.64 -12.28 8.87
#